data_AF-K6U5K8-F1
#
_entry.id   AF-K6U5K8-F1
#
_cell.length_a   1.000
_cell.length_b   1.000
_cell.length_c   1.000
_cell.angle_alpha   90.00
_cell.angle_beta   90.00
_cell.angle_gamma   90.00
#
_symmetry.space_group_name_H-M   'P 1'
#
loop_
_entity.id
_entity.type
_entity.pdbx_description
1 polymer ?
#
loop_
_entity_poly.entity_id
_entity_poly.type
_entity_poly.pdbx_seq_one_letter_code
_entity_poly.pdbx_strand_id
1 'polypeptide(L)'
;MLTRRRKDYQPIVDTSKLVKKSISRLIEFQNRDPNRITIVAFSGGKDSIVIYLLAILSGIKFVPIYSPTSADPPELIWFILRIFNPWAKSNGYPEVIFQKYNKWKKGSKKGKLKTMWALLSNRAIPPSRLKRYCCSELKERTGEAGDTVITGVRWEESEDRSKQSMVNFFNGKIMVRIIVDWKETDVWSFIIENNIPYCELYDQGWDRLGCIGCPLGTNQKKELAAYPNFKRLYIRSFNNMVNYRISKGLTEDRGWRTGEDIMKWWVGDCKKKREETEGQCSMF
;
A
#
# COMPACT_ATOMS: atom_id res chain seq x y z
N MET A 1 -5.67 12.64 -21.75
CA MET A 1 -4.65 11.57 -21.92
C MET A 1 -5.29 10.49 -22.75
N LEU A 2 -4.62 10.02 -23.82
CA LEU A 2 -5.08 8.86 -24.59
C LEU A 2 -5.07 7.64 -23.65
N THR A 3 -6.24 7.06 -23.40
CA THR A 3 -6.37 5.81 -22.66
C THR A 3 -5.89 4.67 -23.56
N ARG A 4 -4.78 4.02 -23.20
CA ARG A 4 -4.24 2.86 -23.94
C ARG A 4 -4.44 1.64 -23.06
N ARG A 5 -5.27 0.68 -23.50
CA ARG A 5 -5.54 -0.51 -22.69
C ARG A 5 -4.30 -1.38 -22.65
N ARG A 6 -3.95 -1.94 -21.49
CA ARG A 6 -2.77 -2.81 -21.34
C ARG A 6 -2.71 -3.94 -22.36
N LYS A 7 -3.86 -4.55 -22.68
CA LYS A 7 -3.97 -5.62 -23.69
C LYS A 7 -3.51 -5.22 -25.10
N ASP A 8 -3.52 -3.92 -25.43
CA ASP A 8 -3.21 -3.43 -26.77
C ASP A 8 -1.69 -3.34 -27.03
N TYR A 9 -0.85 -3.56 -26.01
CA TYR A 9 0.61 -3.38 -26.13
C TYR A 9 1.47 -4.24 -25.21
N GLN A 10 0.87 -4.90 -24.24
CA GLN A 10 1.61 -5.77 -23.34
C GLN A 10 2.06 -7.03 -24.09
N PRO A 11 3.37 -7.33 -24.15
CA PRO A 11 3.82 -8.64 -24.62
C PRO A 11 3.31 -9.72 -23.69
N ILE A 12 2.68 -10.75 -24.28
CA ILE A 12 2.16 -11.91 -23.57
C ILE A 12 3.27 -12.96 -23.49
N VAL A 13 3.50 -13.46 -22.28
CA VAL A 13 4.46 -14.53 -22.00
C VAL A 13 3.77 -15.70 -21.30
N ASP A 14 4.26 -16.91 -21.51
CA ASP A 14 3.73 -18.10 -20.86
C ASP A 14 3.99 -18.06 -19.34
N THR A 15 2.91 -17.97 -18.57
CA THR A 15 2.94 -17.93 -17.10
C THR A 15 2.73 -19.30 -16.44
N SER A 16 2.48 -20.36 -17.21
CA SER A 16 2.00 -21.66 -16.70
C SER A 16 2.92 -22.30 -15.64
N LYS A 17 4.24 -22.24 -15.82
CA LYS A 17 5.22 -22.73 -14.82
C LYS A 17 5.18 -21.91 -13.53
N LEU A 18 5.07 -20.58 -13.63
CA LEU A 18 5.01 -19.68 -12.48
C LEU A 18 3.70 -19.87 -11.71
N VAL A 19 2.58 -20.06 -12.42
CA VAL A 19 1.28 -20.38 -11.83
C VAL A 19 1.35 -21.67 -11.01
N LYS A 20 1.85 -22.76 -11.59
CA LYS A 20 2.02 -24.05 -10.88
C LYS A 20 2.87 -23.90 -9.61
N LYS A 21 4.02 -23.23 -9.74
CA LYS A 21 4.92 -22.96 -8.60
C LYS A 21 4.23 -22.17 -7.50
N SER A 22 3.45 -21.16 -7.88
CA SER A 22 2.73 -20.28 -6.95
C SER A 22 1.59 -21.00 -6.23
N ILE A 23 0.86 -21.89 -6.94
CA ILE A 23 -0.16 -22.76 -6.36
C ILE A 23 0.46 -23.72 -5.34
N SER A 24 1.59 -24.37 -5.66
CA SER A 24 2.29 -25.24 -4.71
C SER A 24 2.71 -24.48 -3.45
N ARG A 25 3.22 -23.24 -3.60
CA ARG A 25 3.54 -22.37 -2.44
C ARG A 25 2.29 -22.06 -1.61
N LEU A 26 1.16 -21.76 -2.23
CA LEU A 26 -0.10 -21.46 -1.52
C LEU A 26 -0.58 -22.65 -0.69
N ILE A 27 -0.53 -23.86 -1.26
CA ILE A 27 -0.94 -25.09 -0.58
C ILE A 27 -0.01 -25.38 0.61
N GLU A 28 1.30 -25.21 0.42
CA GLU A 28 2.29 -25.49 1.48
C GLU A 28 2.16 -24.52 2.65
N PHE A 29 2.03 -23.22 2.34
CA PHE A 29 2.04 -22.12 3.31
C PHE A 29 0.64 -21.62 3.68
N GLN A 30 -0.43 -22.37 3.41
CA GLN A 30 -1.74 -22.04 3.96
C GLN A 30 -1.73 -22.20 5.50
N ASN A 31 -2.60 -21.47 6.19
CA ASN A 31 -2.76 -21.65 7.62
C ASN A 31 -3.32 -23.06 7.92
N ARG A 32 -2.64 -23.83 8.76
CA ARG A 32 -3.03 -25.19 9.16
C ARG A 32 -3.79 -25.26 10.49
N ASP A 33 -3.89 -24.15 11.21
CA ASP A 33 -4.74 -24.06 12.41
C ASP A 33 -6.22 -24.14 11.98
N PRO A 34 -6.99 -25.15 12.47
CA PRO A 34 -8.39 -25.34 12.08
C PRO A 34 -9.29 -24.16 12.47
N ASN A 35 -8.88 -23.32 13.42
CA ASN A 35 -9.62 -22.14 13.86
C ASN A 35 -9.26 -20.88 13.09
N ARG A 36 -8.33 -20.96 12.14
CA ARG A 36 -7.86 -19.82 11.35
C ARG A 36 -8.03 -20.06 9.87
N ILE A 37 -8.09 -18.96 9.15
CA ILE A 37 -8.17 -18.94 7.69
C ILE A 37 -7.00 -18.15 7.14
N THR A 38 -6.43 -18.62 6.02
CA THR A 38 -5.37 -17.89 5.32
C THR A 38 -5.89 -16.53 4.87
N ILE A 39 -5.13 -15.46 5.09
CA ILE A 39 -5.53 -14.12 4.66
C ILE A 39 -4.81 -13.77 3.37
N VAL A 40 -5.54 -13.32 2.36
CA VAL A 40 -4.96 -12.68 1.17
C VAL A 40 -5.02 -11.17 1.36
N ALA A 41 -3.86 -10.53 1.49
CA ALA A 41 -3.78 -9.07 1.60
C ALA A 41 -4.07 -8.44 0.22
N PHE A 42 -5.33 -8.05 0.03
CA PHE A 42 -5.82 -7.50 -1.23
C PHE A 42 -5.67 -5.98 -1.22
N SER A 43 -5.06 -5.39 -2.26
CA SER A 43 -4.86 -3.94 -2.37
C SER A 43 -5.65 -3.29 -3.50
N GLY A 44 -6.25 -4.09 -4.39
CA GLY A 44 -6.82 -3.64 -5.66
C GLY A 44 -5.78 -3.35 -6.76
N GLY A 45 -4.48 -3.42 -6.44
CA GLY A 45 -3.41 -3.36 -7.43
C GLY A 45 -3.23 -4.69 -8.19
N LYS A 46 -2.53 -4.63 -9.33
CA LYS A 46 -2.29 -5.75 -10.24
C LYS A 46 -1.76 -6.99 -9.55
N ASP A 47 -0.76 -6.84 -8.68
CA ASP A 47 -0.10 -7.95 -7.99
C ASP A 47 -1.05 -8.63 -6.99
N SER A 48 -1.90 -7.85 -6.31
CA SER A 48 -2.89 -8.40 -5.37
C SER A 48 -4.08 -9.08 -6.05
N ILE A 49 -4.38 -8.72 -7.30
CA ILE A 49 -5.37 -9.42 -8.13
C ILE A 49 -4.84 -10.80 -8.52
N VAL A 50 -3.57 -10.89 -8.93
CA VAL A 50 -2.92 -12.16 -9.28
C VAL A 50 -2.91 -13.13 -8.10
N ILE A 51 -2.43 -12.72 -6.92
CA ILE A 51 -2.41 -13.63 -5.74
C ILE A 51 -3.82 -14.07 -5.32
N TYR A 52 -4.84 -13.24 -5.53
CA TYR A 52 -6.22 -13.59 -5.22
C TYR A 52 -6.70 -14.71 -6.14
N LEU A 53 -6.46 -14.62 -7.44
CA LEU A 53 -6.80 -15.69 -8.38
C LEU A 53 -5.97 -16.94 -8.17
N LEU A 54 -4.67 -16.81 -7.88
CA LEU A 54 -3.84 -17.97 -7.56
C LEU A 54 -4.38 -18.70 -6.32
N ALA A 55 -4.88 -17.97 -5.31
CA ALA A 55 -5.55 -18.57 -4.16
C ALA A 55 -6.82 -19.33 -4.56
N ILE A 56 -7.65 -18.78 -5.45
CA ILE A 56 -8.81 -19.48 -6.03
C ILE A 56 -8.37 -20.77 -6.73
N LEU A 57 -7.40 -20.68 -7.65
CA LEU A 57 -6.92 -21.81 -8.44
C LEU A 57 -6.26 -22.90 -7.58
N SER A 58 -5.69 -22.52 -6.44
CA SER A 58 -5.10 -23.48 -5.50
C SER A 58 -6.12 -24.27 -4.68
N GLY A 59 -7.37 -23.80 -4.61
CA GLY A 59 -8.43 -24.45 -3.83
C GLY A 59 -8.30 -24.29 -2.30
N ILE A 60 -7.34 -23.52 -1.80
CA ILE A 60 -7.20 -23.28 -0.35
C ILE A 60 -8.37 -22.44 0.18
N LYS A 61 -8.71 -22.61 1.47
CA LYS A 61 -9.62 -21.69 2.15
C LYS A 61 -8.87 -20.39 2.48
N PHE A 62 -9.41 -19.26 2.02
CA PHE A 62 -8.83 -17.95 2.31
C PHE A 62 -9.88 -16.85 2.48
N VAL A 63 -9.46 -15.74 3.08
CA VAL A 63 -10.23 -14.50 3.16
C VAL A 63 -9.45 -13.34 2.53
N PRO A 64 -9.98 -12.68 1.49
CA PRO A 64 -9.38 -11.48 0.93
C PRO A 64 -9.69 -10.24 1.79
N ILE A 65 -8.67 -9.54 2.26
CA ILE A 65 -8.82 -8.34 3.10
C ILE A 65 -8.17 -7.14 2.45
N TYR A 66 -8.97 -6.08 2.26
CA TYR A 66 -8.50 -4.74 1.90
C TYR A 66 -8.42 -3.84 3.13
N SER A 67 -7.24 -3.26 3.38
CA SER A 67 -6.96 -2.39 4.52
C SER A 67 -6.81 -0.93 4.06
N PRO A 68 -7.92 -0.16 4.02
CA PRO A 68 -7.92 1.19 3.47
C PRO A 68 -7.12 2.16 4.34
N THR A 69 -6.48 3.13 3.70
CA THR A 69 -5.69 4.16 4.38
C THR A 69 -6.36 5.50 4.51
N SER A 70 -7.58 5.66 3.98
CA SER A 70 -8.27 6.94 3.76
C SER A 70 -7.56 7.90 2.80
N ALA A 71 -6.43 7.50 2.21
CA ALA A 71 -5.64 8.26 1.26
C ALA A 71 -5.47 7.52 -0.08
N ASP A 72 -6.13 6.37 -0.26
CA ASP A 72 -6.12 5.63 -1.52
C ASP A 72 -6.99 6.35 -2.58
N PRO A 73 -6.65 6.25 -3.87
CA PRO A 73 -7.42 6.88 -4.95
C PRO A 73 -8.88 6.46 -4.93
N PRO A 74 -9.82 7.39 -5.18
CA PRO A 74 -11.23 7.05 -5.25
C PRO A 74 -11.48 6.00 -6.33
N GLU A 75 -10.86 6.11 -7.51
CA GLU A 75 -11.03 5.18 -8.63
C GLU A 75 -10.64 3.74 -8.24
N LEU A 76 -9.62 3.59 -7.38
CA LEU A 76 -9.24 2.29 -6.83
C LEU A 76 -10.32 1.72 -5.90
N ILE A 77 -10.86 2.54 -5.01
CA ILE A 77 -11.95 2.13 -4.10
C ILE A 77 -13.21 1.76 -4.89
N TRP A 78 -13.56 2.58 -5.88
CA TRP A 78 -14.67 2.34 -6.81
C TRP A 78 -14.48 1.05 -7.58
N PHE A 79 -13.28 0.81 -8.11
CA PHE A 79 -12.93 -0.45 -8.78
C PHE A 79 -13.20 -1.65 -7.87
N ILE A 80 -12.71 -1.66 -6.63
CA ILE A 80 -12.90 -2.80 -5.73
C ILE A 80 -14.40 -3.03 -5.45
N LEU A 81 -15.14 -1.97 -5.11
CA LEU A 81 -16.54 -2.07 -4.68
C LEU A 81 -17.54 -2.32 -5.81
N ARG A 82 -17.30 -1.75 -7.01
CA ARG A 82 -18.28 -1.70 -8.10
C ARG A 82 -17.91 -2.55 -9.31
N ILE A 83 -16.66 -2.98 -9.42
CA ILE A 83 -16.21 -3.78 -10.56
C ILE A 83 -15.71 -5.13 -10.05
N PHE A 84 -14.70 -5.13 -9.17
CA PHE A 84 -14.04 -6.36 -8.75
C PHE A 84 -14.93 -7.26 -7.90
N ASN A 85 -15.57 -6.75 -6.84
CA ASN A 85 -16.46 -7.57 -6.00
C ASN A 85 -17.67 -8.12 -6.76
N PRO A 86 -18.39 -7.34 -7.60
CA PRO A 86 -19.42 -7.88 -8.46
C PRO A 86 -18.91 -8.96 -9.43
N TRP A 87 -17.73 -8.75 -10.04
CA TRP A 87 -17.10 -9.76 -10.88
C TRP A 87 -16.75 -11.03 -10.11
N ALA A 88 -16.12 -10.91 -8.94
CA ALA A 88 -15.77 -12.04 -8.07
C ALA A 88 -17.03 -12.83 -7.68
N LYS A 89 -18.08 -12.13 -7.25
CA LYS A 89 -19.37 -12.73 -6.90
C LYS A 89 -20.01 -13.48 -8.07
N SER A 90 -19.98 -12.91 -9.28
CA SER A 90 -20.54 -13.56 -10.47
C SER A 90 -19.82 -14.86 -10.86
N ASN A 91 -18.55 -15.00 -10.47
CA ASN A 91 -17.75 -16.22 -10.68
C ASN A 91 -17.79 -17.18 -9.47
N GLY A 92 -18.58 -16.88 -8.42
CA GLY A 92 -18.64 -17.69 -7.20
C GLY A 92 -17.40 -17.54 -6.29
N TYR A 93 -16.62 -16.47 -6.45
CA TYR A 93 -15.41 -16.20 -5.68
C TYR A 93 -15.70 -15.31 -4.45
N PRO A 94 -14.92 -15.43 -3.35
CA PRO A 94 -15.08 -14.63 -2.15
C PRO A 94 -14.89 -13.13 -2.42
N GLU A 95 -15.85 -12.31 -1.97
CA GLU A 95 -15.78 -10.85 -2.06
C GLU A 95 -14.67 -10.28 -1.14
N VAL A 96 -14.03 -9.21 -1.57
CA VAL A 96 -12.99 -8.52 -0.80
C VAL A 96 -13.61 -7.81 0.40
N ILE A 97 -13.12 -8.14 1.60
CA ILE A 97 -13.59 -7.57 2.86
C ILE A 97 -12.83 -6.28 3.18
N PHE A 98 -13.57 -5.19 3.39
CA PHE A 98 -13.01 -3.90 3.82
C PHE A 98 -12.77 -3.90 5.33
N GLN A 99 -11.51 -3.86 5.74
CA GLN A 99 -11.15 -3.80 7.15
C GLN A 99 -11.51 -2.43 7.74
N LYS A 100 -12.44 -2.40 8.70
CA LYS A 100 -12.84 -1.18 9.42
C LYS A 100 -11.65 -0.51 10.09
N TYR A 101 -11.62 0.82 10.13
CA TYR A 101 -10.55 1.56 10.79
C TYR A 101 -10.52 1.31 12.30
N ASN A 102 -9.32 1.18 12.86
CA ASN A 102 -9.13 1.09 14.31
C ASN A 102 -9.51 2.43 14.98
N LYS A 103 -9.98 2.37 16.23
CA LYS A 103 -10.25 3.56 17.05
C LYS A 103 -9.07 3.86 17.98
N TRP A 104 -8.89 5.14 18.32
CA TRP A 104 -7.95 5.52 19.36
C TRP A 104 -8.42 5.01 20.73
N LYS A 105 -7.53 4.30 21.45
CA LYS A 105 -7.85 3.72 22.77
C LYS A 105 -7.67 4.71 23.93
N LYS A 106 -6.76 5.68 23.80
CA LYS A 106 -6.37 6.64 24.84
C LYS A 106 -6.12 8.05 24.25
N GLY A 107 -6.03 9.06 25.13
CA GLY A 107 -5.73 10.45 24.77
C GLY A 107 -6.95 11.25 24.25
N SER A 108 -6.71 12.49 23.82
CA SER A 108 -7.75 13.44 23.39
C SER A 108 -8.57 13.01 22.17
N LYS A 109 -8.12 11.99 21.44
CA LYS A 109 -8.80 11.42 20.27
C LYS A 109 -9.54 10.11 20.57
N LYS A 110 -9.63 9.68 21.85
CA LYS A 110 -10.29 8.41 22.26
C LYS A 110 -11.65 8.24 21.57
N GLY A 111 -11.88 7.04 21.03
CA GLY A 111 -13.12 6.68 20.34
C GLY A 111 -13.21 7.11 18.86
N LYS A 112 -12.39 8.09 18.42
CA LYS A 112 -12.34 8.50 17.00
C LYS A 112 -11.60 7.46 16.15
N LEU A 113 -11.92 7.40 14.86
CA LEU A 113 -11.23 6.52 13.91
C LEU A 113 -9.78 7.00 13.65
N LYS A 114 -8.86 6.05 13.49
CA LYS A 114 -7.51 6.28 12.99
C LYS A 114 -7.55 6.34 11.46
N THR A 115 -7.61 7.56 10.92
CA THR A 115 -7.47 7.84 9.48
C THR A 115 -6.09 8.44 9.20
N MET A 116 -5.66 8.51 7.94
CA MET A 116 -4.42 9.21 7.56
C MET A 116 -4.40 10.63 8.13
N TRP A 117 -5.50 11.37 7.96
CA TRP A 117 -5.63 12.75 8.42
C TRP A 117 -5.54 12.87 9.94
N ALA A 118 -6.19 11.96 10.67
CA ALA A 118 -6.15 11.94 12.13
C ALA A 118 -4.76 11.59 12.68
N LEU A 119 -4.02 10.69 12.00
CA LEU A 119 -2.65 10.31 12.32
C LEU A 119 -1.68 11.47 12.07
N LEU A 120 -1.75 12.12 10.90
CA LEU A 120 -0.95 13.29 10.58
C LEU A 120 -1.13 14.39 11.63
N SER A 121 -2.38 14.71 11.99
CA SER A 121 -2.65 15.73 13.01
C SER A 121 -2.39 15.26 14.46
N ASN A 122 -1.99 14.00 14.70
CA ASN A 122 -1.64 13.50 16.04
C ASN A 122 -0.13 13.28 16.22
N ARG A 123 0.61 13.10 15.13
CA ARG A 123 2.06 12.94 15.14
C ARG A 123 2.70 14.30 14.88
N ALA A 124 3.76 14.65 15.59
CA ALA A 124 4.49 15.90 15.38
C ALA A 124 5.43 15.87 14.17
N ILE A 125 5.31 14.89 13.27
CA ILE A 125 6.21 14.69 12.14
C ILE A 125 5.46 14.15 10.90
N PRO A 126 5.75 14.66 9.69
CA PRO A 126 5.22 14.08 8.47
C PRO A 126 5.75 12.65 8.26
N PRO A 127 4.96 11.78 7.59
CA PRO A 127 5.41 10.44 7.25
C PRO A 127 6.56 10.53 6.24
N SER A 128 7.52 9.65 6.36
CA SER A 128 8.70 9.61 5.48
C SER A 128 9.14 8.16 5.28
N ARG A 129 10.16 7.94 4.43
CA ARG A 129 10.79 6.62 4.28
C ARG A 129 11.24 6.02 5.61
N LEU A 130 11.69 6.87 6.55
CA LEU A 130 12.13 6.46 7.90
C LEU A 130 11.00 6.40 8.93
N LYS A 131 9.90 7.16 8.73
CA LYS A 131 8.78 7.25 9.67
C LYS A 131 7.48 6.80 9.01
N ARG A 132 7.30 5.48 8.94
CA ARG A 132 6.18 4.78 8.27
C ARG A 132 4.98 4.49 9.17
N TYR A 133 4.68 5.38 10.13
CA TYR A 133 3.61 5.14 11.10
C TYR A 133 2.22 4.94 10.45
N CYS A 134 1.96 5.57 9.30
CA CYS A 134 0.70 5.39 8.58
C CYS A 134 0.56 3.96 8.01
N CYS A 135 1.65 3.38 7.50
CA CYS A 135 1.66 1.99 7.05
C CYS A 135 1.40 1.04 8.22
N SER A 136 2.11 1.22 9.33
CA SER A 136 1.95 0.39 10.53
C SER A 136 0.52 0.44 11.08
N GLU A 137 -0.07 1.64 11.18
CA GLU A 137 -1.38 1.84 11.81
C GLU A 137 -2.57 1.52 10.89
N LEU A 138 -2.39 1.58 9.56
CA LEU A 138 -3.51 1.46 8.60
C LEU A 138 -3.40 0.24 7.69
N LYS A 139 -2.18 -0.10 7.22
CA LYS A 139 -1.93 -1.18 6.24
C LYS A 139 -1.45 -2.48 6.88
N GLU A 140 -0.42 -2.43 7.71
CA GLU A 140 0.28 -3.62 8.22
C GLU A 140 -0.45 -4.31 9.39
N ARG A 141 -1.66 -3.84 9.69
CA ARG A 141 -2.58 -4.35 10.72
C ARG A 141 -3.47 -5.51 10.24
N THR A 142 -3.34 -5.94 9.00
CA THR A 142 -4.08 -7.09 8.46
C THR A 142 -3.63 -8.36 9.18
N GLY A 143 -4.59 -9.13 9.71
CA GLY A 143 -4.34 -10.33 10.51
C GLY A 143 -3.82 -10.05 11.93
N GLU A 144 -3.90 -11.08 12.76
CA GLU A 144 -3.45 -11.15 14.16
C GLU A 144 -2.35 -12.20 14.33
N ALA A 145 -1.67 -12.21 15.48
CA ALA A 145 -0.64 -13.20 15.77
C ALA A 145 -1.19 -14.63 15.60
N GLY A 146 -0.44 -15.48 14.89
CA GLY A 146 -0.86 -16.82 14.46
C GLY A 146 -1.48 -16.89 13.05
N ASP A 147 -1.80 -15.76 12.43
CA ASP A 147 -2.29 -15.75 11.05
C ASP A 147 -1.17 -15.94 10.04
N THR A 148 -1.54 -16.54 8.91
CA THR A 148 -0.74 -16.54 7.69
C THR A 148 -1.32 -15.55 6.68
N VAL A 149 -0.51 -14.60 6.26
CA VAL A 149 -0.90 -13.50 5.37
C VAL A 149 -0.12 -13.57 4.07
N ILE A 150 -0.83 -13.80 2.97
CA ILE A 150 -0.31 -13.80 1.62
C ILE A 150 -0.21 -12.38 1.09
N THR A 151 0.94 -12.04 0.50
CA THR A 151 1.23 -10.71 -0.06
C THR A 151 1.75 -10.82 -1.49
N GLY A 152 1.50 -9.78 -2.29
CA GLY A 152 1.90 -9.69 -3.69
C GLY A 152 3.23 -8.98 -3.91
N VAL A 153 4.12 -8.94 -2.92
CA VAL A 153 5.42 -8.25 -3.05
C VAL A 153 6.37 -9.07 -3.91
N ARG A 154 6.97 -8.42 -4.92
CA ARG A 154 7.92 -9.05 -5.87
C ARG A 154 9.35 -8.54 -5.70
N TRP A 155 10.33 -9.36 -6.04
CA TRP A 155 11.76 -9.00 -6.03
C TRP A 155 12.10 -7.91 -7.04
N GLU A 156 11.42 -7.88 -8.18
CA GLU A 156 11.64 -6.89 -9.25
C GLU A 156 11.23 -5.45 -8.85
N GLU A 157 10.43 -5.28 -7.80
CA GLU A 157 9.97 -3.95 -7.38
C GLU A 157 11.10 -3.01 -6.94
N SER A 158 12.15 -3.54 -6.29
CA SER A 158 13.35 -2.77 -5.90
C SER A 158 14.50 -3.67 -5.44
N GLU A 159 15.71 -3.11 -5.37
CA GLU A 159 16.88 -3.79 -4.82
C GLU A 159 16.69 -4.24 -3.36
N ASP A 160 16.03 -3.42 -2.54
CA ASP A 160 15.69 -3.80 -1.16
C ASP A 160 14.69 -4.97 -1.10
N ARG A 161 13.84 -5.12 -2.12
CA ARG A 161 12.92 -6.26 -2.21
C ARG A 161 13.65 -7.52 -2.65
N SER A 162 14.58 -7.45 -3.60
CA SER A 162 15.31 -8.62 -4.10
C SER A 162 16.10 -9.35 -3.02
N LYS A 163 16.51 -8.64 -1.96
CA LYS A 163 17.20 -9.19 -0.78
C LYS A 163 16.25 -9.85 0.25
N GLN A 164 14.93 -9.74 0.09
CA GLN A 164 13.96 -10.28 1.05
C GLN A 164 13.65 -11.75 0.80
N SER A 165 13.55 -12.53 1.89
CA SER A 165 13.06 -13.90 1.83
C SER A 165 11.59 -13.98 1.39
N MET A 166 11.22 -15.12 0.80
CA MET A 166 9.82 -15.40 0.43
C MET A 166 8.89 -15.38 1.65
N VAL A 167 9.35 -15.92 2.77
CA VAL A 167 8.63 -15.98 4.06
C VAL A 167 9.32 -15.05 5.05
N ASN A 168 8.55 -14.27 5.80
CA ASN A 168 9.05 -13.51 6.94
C ASN A 168 8.03 -13.46 8.07
N PHE A 169 8.49 -13.13 9.28
CA PHE A 169 7.62 -12.97 10.44
C PHE A 169 7.38 -11.50 10.73
N PHE A 170 6.15 -11.12 11.09
CA PHE A 170 5.81 -9.75 11.43
C PHE A 170 4.71 -9.69 12.49
N ASN A 171 4.98 -9.12 13.66
CA ASN A 171 4.03 -9.04 14.79
C ASN A 171 3.35 -10.40 15.11
N GLY A 172 4.12 -11.48 15.11
CA GLY A 172 3.61 -12.84 15.36
C GLY A 172 2.84 -13.49 14.20
N LYS A 173 2.84 -12.86 13.02
CA LYS A 173 2.22 -13.37 11.78
C LYS A 173 3.26 -13.98 10.87
N ILE A 174 2.85 -14.98 10.09
CA ILE A 174 3.63 -15.51 8.97
C ILE A 174 3.23 -14.73 7.73
N MET A 175 4.17 -14.01 7.13
CA MET A 175 3.97 -13.24 5.91
C MET A 175 4.62 -13.99 4.74
N VAL A 176 3.85 -14.27 3.69
CA VAL A 176 4.29 -15.11 2.57
C VAL A 176 4.14 -14.34 1.26
N ARG A 177 5.22 -14.27 0.47
CA ARG A 177 5.24 -13.63 -0.86
C ARG A 177 5.14 -14.71 -1.93
N ILE A 178 3.93 -15.01 -2.39
CA ILE A 178 3.69 -16.18 -3.26
C ILE A 178 4.25 -15.99 -4.68
N ILE A 179 4.19 -14.75 -5.18
CA ILE A 179 4.63 -14.36 -6.53
C ILE A 179 5.98 -13.63 -6.51
N VAL A 180 6.81 -13.91 -5.52
CA VAL A 180 8.03 -13.13 -5.24
C VAL A 180 8.99 -13.04 -6.44
N ASP A 181 9.02 -14.07 -7.28
CA ASP A 181 9.88 -14.23 -8.46
C ASP A 181 9.17 -13.88 -9.79
N TRP A 182 7.94 -13.35 -9.74
CA TRP A 182 7.23 -12.90 -10.93
C TRP A 182 7.76 -11.54 -11.40
N LYS A 183 7.82 -11.37 -12.72
CA LYS A 183 8.07 -10.09 -13.38
C LYS A 183 6.78 -9.33 -13.67
N GLU A 184 6.88 -8.05 -13.98
CA GLU A 184 5.73 -7.23 -14.35
C GLU A 184 5.04 -7.79 -15.62
N THR A 185 5.82 -8.30 -16.56
CA THR A 185 5.31 -8.97 -17.76
C THR A 185 4.46 -10.19 -17.42
N ASP A 186 4.88 -10.97 -16.42
CA ASP A 186 4.18 -12.19 -16.01
C ASP A 186 2.84 -11.83 -15.34
N VAL A 187 2.87 -10.81 -14.48
CA VAL A 187 1.68 -10.29 -13.79
C VAL A 187 0.63 -9.82 -14.80
N TRP A 188 1.03 -9.02 -15.78
CA TRP A 188 0.09 -8.51 -16.78
C TRP A 188 -0.36 -9.59 -17.76
N SER A 189 0.53 -10.51 -18.17
CA SER A 189 0.15 -11.63 -19.04
C SER A 189 -0.93 -12.47 -18.38
N PHE A 190 -0.74 -12.82 -17.11
CA PHE A 190 -1.75 -13.57 -16.34
C PHE A 190 -3.07 -12.81 -16.23
N ILE A 191 -3.06 -11.49 -15.97
CA ILE A 191 -4.29 -10.69 -15.89
C ILE A 191 -5.05 -10.68 -17.23
N ILE A 192 -4.33 -10.49 -18.34
CA ILE A 192 -4.93 -10.36 -19.67
C ILE A 192 -5.45 -11.73 -20.15
N GLU A 193 -4.66 -12.79 -20.03
CA GLU A 193 -5.03 -14.15 -20.45
C GLU A 193 -6.24 -14.69 -19.70
N ASN A 194 -6.38 -14.34 -18.41
CA ASN A 194 -7.52 -14.76 -17.58
C ASN A 194 -8.68 -13.74 -17.60
N ASN A 195 -8.59 -12.70 -18.45
CA ASN A 195 -9.61 -11.67 -18.64
C ASN A 195 -10.11 -11.05 -17.31
N ILE A 196 -9.18 -10.78 -16.39
CA ILE A 196 -9.50 -10.28 -15.05
C ILE A 196 -9.68 -8.76 -15.11
N PRO A 197 -10.74 -8.20 -14.49
CA PRO A 197 -10.86 -6.75 -14.39
C PRO A 197 -9.73 -6.18 -13.53
N TYR A 198 -9.17 -5.05 -13.96
CA TYR A 198 -8.18 -4.26 -13.23
C TYR A 198 -8.59 -2.78 -13.19
N CYS A 199 -8.00 -2.02 -12.27
CA CYS A 199 -8.32 -0.61 -12.09
C CYS A 199 -7.90 0.23 -13.32
N GLU A 200 -8.81 1.06 -13.81
CA GLU A 200 -8.61 1.91 -14.99
C GLU A 200 -7.42 2.88 -14.89
N LEU A 201 -6.96 3.19 -13.67
CA LEU A 201 -5.79 4.03 -13.46
C LEU A 201 -4.54 3.48 -14.19
N TYR A 202 -4.44 2.15 -14.36
CA TYR A 202 -3.34 1.57 -15.14
C TYR A 202 -3.37 2.00 -16.62
N ASP A 203 -4.55 2.13 -17.22
CA ASP A 203 -4.73 2.58 -18.61
C ASP A 203 -4.57 4.10 -18.75
N GLN A 204 -4.65 4.83 -17.64
CA GLN A 204 -4.35 6.27 -17.55
C GLN A 204 -2.85 6.55 -17.34
N GLY A 205 -2.00 5.51 -17.38
CA GLY A 205 -0.54 5.65 -17.27
C GLY A 205 -0.03 5.71 -15.83
N TRP A 206 -0.79 5.20 -14.86
CA TRP A 206 -0.28 4.91 -13.52
C TRP A 206 0.31 3.50 -13.48
N ASP A 207 1.56 3.37 -13.09
CA ASP A 207 2.31 2.11 -12.97
C ASP A 207 2.11 1.44 -11.60
N ARG A 208 1.85 2.26 -10.57
CA ARG A 208 1.68 1.87 -9.19
C ARG A 208 0.47 2.55 -8.58
N LEU A 209 -0.40 1.76 -7.96
CA LEU A 209 -1.56 2.26 -7.21
C LEU A 209 -1.30 2.13 -5.71
N GLY A 210 -1.44 3.23 -4.99
CA GLY A 210 -1.22 3.31 -3.55
C GLY A 210 -1.74 4.62 -3.00
N CYS A 211 -1.40 4.96 -1.76
CA CYS A 211 -1.88 6.19 -1.13
C CYS A 211 -1.40 7.42 -1.91
N ILE A 212 -2.32 8.32 -2.25
CA ILE A 212 -2.03 9.61 -2.87
C ILE A 212 -1.07 10.38 -1.99
N GLY A 213 0.03 10.86 -2.59
CA GLY A 213 1.05 11.65 -1.92
C GLY A 213 1.98 10.80 -1.05
N CYS A 214 2.06 9.48 -1.23
CA CYS A 214 2.94 8.65 -0.40
C CYS A 214 4.43 9.01 -0.64
N PRO A 215 5.23 9.25 0.41
CA PRO A 215 6.67 9.54 0.27
C PRO A 215 7.50 8.31 -0.13
N LEU A 216 6.87 7.13 -0.19
CA LEU A 216 7.49 5.90 -0.71
C LEU A 216 7.29 5.77 -2.23
N GLY A 217 6.40 6.56 -2.83
CA GLY A 217 6.20 6.60 -4.28
C GLY A 217 7.16 7.57 -4.97
N THR A 218 7.33 7.40 -6.27
CA THR A 218 8.09 8.30 -7.15
C THR A 218 7.22 9.42 -7.72
N ASN A 219 5.90 9.19 -7.83
CA ASN A 219 4.95 10.09 -8.48
C ASN A 219 4.23 11.06 -7.52
N GLN A 220 4.78 11.29 -6.32
CA GLN A 220 4.11 12.05 -5.25
C GLN A 220 3.56 13.42 -5.70
N LYS A 221 4.34 14.19 -6.46
CA LYS A 221 3.92 15.50 -6.99
C LYS A 221 2.81 15.38 -8.02
N LYS A 222 2.93 14.41 -8.94
CA LYS A 222 1.94 14.11 -9.99
C LYS A 222 0.60 13.72 -9.36
N GLU A 223 0.62 12.85 -8.34
CA GLU A 223 -0.57 12.44 -7.59
C GLU A 223 -1.23 13.64 -6.89
N LEU A 224 -0.47 14.45 -6.16
CA LEU A 224 -1.03 15.61 -5.44
C LEU A 224 -1.56 16.71 -6.38
N ALA A 225 -1.04 16.78 -7.61
CA ALA A 225 -1.59 17.65 -8.66
C ALA A 225 -2.89 17.10 -9.24
N ALA A 226 -2.96 15.79 -9.51
CA ALA A 226 -4.17 15.12 -9.99
C ALA A 226 -5.31 15.11 -8.95
N TYR A 227 -4.97 15.11 -7.66
CA TYR A 227 -5.92 15.04 -6.55
C TYR A 227 -5.83 16.28 -5.62
N PRO A 228 -6.25 17.47 -6.07
CA PRO A 228 -6.08 18.72 -5.30
C PRO A 228 -6.85 18.71 -3.97
N ASN A 229 -7.97 18.00 -3.88
CA ASN A 229 -8.72 17.85 -2.64
C ASN A 229 -7.90 17.09 -1.57
N PHE A 230 -7.17 16.04 -1.96
CA PHE A 230 -6.27 15.32 -1.06
C PHE A 230 -5.09 16.21 -0.65
N LYS A 231 -4.53 16.98 -1.59
CA LYS A 231 -3.49 17.97 -1.28
C LYS A 231 -3.97 18.98 -0.22
N ARG A 232 -5.20 19.50 -0.33
CA ARG A 232 -5.80 20.38 0.69
C ARG A 232 -5.96 19.69 2.05
N LEU A 233 -6.37 18.41 2.08
CA LEU A 233 -6.45 17.63 3.32
C LEU A 233 -5.09 17.45 3.98
N TYR A 234 -4.04 17.15 3.21
CA TYR A 234 -2.67 17.09 3.71
C TYR A 234 -2.22 18.42 4.32
N ILE A 235 -2.38 19.52 3.58
CA ILE A 235 -2.00 20.86 4.06
C ILE A 235 -2.75 21.21 5.36
N ARG A 236 -4.06 20.95 5.42
CA ARG A 236 -4.85 21.14 6.65
C ARG A 236 -4.33 20.29 7.81
N SER A 237 -4.00 19.02 7.56
CA SER A 237 -3.42 18.15 8.59
C SER A 237 -2.05 18.63 9.05
N PHE A 238 -1.21 19.13 8.14
CA PHE A 238 0.08 19.73 8.47
C PHE A 238 -0.05 21.04 9.24
N ASN A 239 -1.03 21.89 8.94
CA ASN A 239 -1.33 23.08 9.75
C ASN A 239 -1.67 22.71 11.20
N ASN A 240 -2.49 21.67 11.40
CA ASN A 240 -2.76 21.17 12.75
C ASN A 240 -1.51 20.61 13.45
N MET A 241 -0.61 19.98 12.69
CA MET A 241 0.68 19.50 13.19
C MET A 241 1.58 20.65 13.62
N VAL A 242 1.67 21.73 12.84
CA VAL A 242 2.43 22.94 13.19
C VAL A 242 1.89 23.55 14.48
N ASN A 243 0.56 23.75 14.58
CA ASN A 243 -0.06 24.28 15.79
C ASN A 243 0.25 23.43 17.03
N TYR A 244 0.21 22.10 16.89
CA TYR A 244 0.61 21.19 17.95
C TYR A 244 2.09 21.38 18.34
N ARG A 245 3.00 21.46 17.36
CA ARG A 245 4.43 21.69 17.60
C ARG A 245 4.68 23.01 18.33
N ILE A 246 4.01 24.10 17.91
CA ILE A 246 4.08 25.41 18.56
C ILE A 246 3.62 25.31 20.02
N SER A 247 2.46 24.70 20.29
CA SER A 247 1.96 24.51 21.66
C SER A 247 2.86 23.67 22.58
N LYS A 248 3.85 22.98 22.00
CA LYS A 248 4.82 22.14 22.71
C LYS A 248 6.25 22.70 22.67
N GLY A 249 6.46 23.90 22.12
CA GLY A 249 7.78 24.53 22.01
C GLY A 249 8.74 23.82 21.03
N LEU A 250 8.21 23.07 20.04
CA LEU A 250 9.00 22.25 19.10
C LEU A 250 9.30 22.98 17.77
N THR A 251 9.52 24.29 17.79
CA THR A 251 9.48 25.15 16.59
C THR A 251 10.83 25.38 15.89
N GLU A 252 11.94 25.09 16.54
CA GLU A 252 13.25 25.62 16.14
C GLU A 252 13.99 24.79 15.07
N ASP A 253 13.68 23.49 14.92
CA ASP A 253 14.52 22.56 14.15
C ASP A 253 14.41 22.67 12.60
N ARG A 254 13.28 23.15 12.06
CA ARG A 254 12.98 23.00 10.61
C ARG A 254 12.39 24.22 9.91
N GLY A 255 12.11 25.30 10.64
CA GLY A 255 11.55 26.53 10.07
C GLY A 255 10.14 26.38 9.49
N TRP A 256 9.39 25.35 9.88
CA TRP A 256 8.00 25.14 9.45
C TRP A 256 7.07 26.08 10.18
N ARG A 257 6.45 27.04 9.46
CA ARG A 257 5.49 28.00 10.02
C ARG A 257 4.05 27.69 9.61
N THR A 258 3.88 27.02 8.49
CA THR A 258 2.59 26.65 7.91
C THR A 258 2.60 25.20 7.39
N GLY A 259 1.41 24.65 7.15
CA GLY A 259 1.24 23.35 6.53
C GLY A 259 1.76 23.31 5.09
N GLU A 260 1.75 24.46 4.42
CA GLU A 260 2.33 24.70 3.11
C GLU A 260 3.86 24.56 3.13
N ASP A 261 4.53 25.04 4.18
CA ASP A 261 5.98 24.85 4.36
C ASP A 261 6.33 23.38 4.51
N ILE A 262 5.56 22.65 5.32
CA ILE A 262 5.71 21.20 5.47
C ILE A 262 5.44 20.52 4.13
N MET A 263 4.40 20.90 3.41
CA MET A 263 4.06 20.31 2.10
C MET A 263 5.22 20.49 1.12
N LYS A 264 5.77 21.71 0.99
CA LYS A 264 6.94 21.98 0.14
C LYS A 264 8.14 21.12 0.55
N TRP A 265 8.43 21.02 1.85
CA TRP A 265 9.48 20.15 2.35
C TRP A 265 9.23 18.66 2.04
N TRP A 266 7.98 18.23 2.19
CA TRP A 266 7.56 16.84 2.07
C TRP A 266 7.64 16.33 0.63
N VAL A 267 7.29 17.19 -0.34
CA VAL A 267 7.42 16.88 -1.78
C VAL A 267 8.81 17.20 -2.34
N GLY A 268 9.70 17.80 -1.55
CA GLY A 268 11.07 18.14 -1.97
C GLY A 268 11.19 19.43 -2.79
N ASP A 269 10.26 20.37 -2.64
CA ASP A 269 10.30 21.71 -3.27
C ASP A 269 11.13 22.73 -2.47
N CYS A 270 11.87 22.32 -1.45
CA CYS A 270 12.81 23.19 -0.74
C CYS A 270 14.15 22.49 -0.47
N LYS A 271 15.23 23.30 -0.40
CA LYS A 271 16.54 22.82 0.06
C LYS A 271 16.39 22.37 1.52
N LYS A 272 16.56 21.08 1.78
CA LYS A 272 16.62 20.58 3.15
C LYS A 272 17.88 21.16 3.78
N LYS A 273 17.76 21.91 4.88
CA LYS A 273 18.93 22.25 5.71
C LYS A 273 19.58 20.93 6.13
N ARG A 274 20.75 20.62 5.55
CA ARG A 274 21.70 19.70 6.17
C ARG A 274 22.39 20.54 7.23
N GLU A 275 22.15 20.25 8.49
CA GLU A 275 23.12 20.64 9.52
C GLU A 275 24.28 19.66 9.36
N GLU A 276 25.27 20.02 8.57
CA GLU A 276 26.59 19.44 8.75
C GLU A 276 27.06 19.93 10.12
N THR A 277 27.21 19.02 11.06
CA THR A 277 27.76 19.33 12.37
C THR A 277 29.21 19.76 12.14
N GLU A 278 29.56 21.01 12.46
CA GLU A 278 30.95 21.46 12.40
C GLU A 278 31.83 20.48 13.19
N GLY A 279 32.78 19.84 12.51
CA GLY A 279 33.72 18.88 13.10
C GLY A 279 33.56 17.42 12.65
N GLN A 280 32.59 17.06 11.82
CA GLN A 280 32.57 15.72 11.22
C GLN A 280 33.49 15.68 9.99
N CYS A 281 34.76 15.30 10.19
CA CYS A 281 35.64 14.90 9.09
C CYS A 281 34.96 13.77 8.30
N SER A 282 34.74 13.98 6.99
CA SER A 282 34.38 12.89 6.09
C SER A 282 35.55 11.91 6.03
N MET A 283 35.43 10.80 6.74
CA MET A 283 36.10 9.58 6.31
C MET A 283 35.11 8.86 5.41
N PHE A 284 35.49 8.75 4.13
CA PHE A 284 34.77 8.18 2.98
C PHE A 284 33.81 9.12 2.24
#